data_AF-A0A953V4V2-F1
#
_entry.id   AF-A0A953V4V2-F1
#
_cell.length_a   1.000
_cell.length_b   1.000
_cell.length_c   1.000
_cell.angle_alpha   90.00
_cell.angle_beta   90.00
_cell.angle_gamma   90.00
#
_symmetry.space_group_name_H-M   'P 1'
#
loop_
_entity.id
_entity.type
_entity.pdbx_description
1 polymer ?
#
loop_
_entity_poly.entity_id
_entity_poly.type
_entity_poly.pdbx_seq_one_letter_code
_entity_poly.pdbx_strand_id
1 'polypeptide(L)'
;MTMAAEPPDTPASTPPAKPSNKFDPFHPDMPQIPGVRDAHLRTSRSASSANAKRFTQIGGVAAAALVLGVAILWWVKSTPRRAAESSAPETAATEASVPVASPPAPVPATTATEGPTVAATAEELSKPWASKTFNFVKPFTHENLNAIVIRLPGGGLWAFALQEPYGRCELEFVTDLSRLAKQYGYRASHPMVANPCNSTIYDPLKVGALGGGVWVRGEIVQGGGLRPPISINVRLSGNSIIADRIE
;
A
#
# COMPACT_ATOMS: atom_id res chain seq x y z
N MET A 1 -53.52 -50.96 74.01
CA MET A 1 -52.83 -49.65 73.98
C MET A 1 -51.63 -49.80 74.87
N THR A 2 -50.47 -50.05 74.28
CA THR A 2 -49.25 -50.44 75.00
C THR A 2 -48.06 -49.81 74.28
N MET A 3 -47.19 -49.18 75.07
CA MET A 3 -45.97 -48.46 74.70
C MET A 3 -44.87 -49.38 74.11
N ALA A 4 -44.04 -48.83 73.22
CA ALA A 4 -42.59 -49.03 73.08
C ALA A 4 -42.12 -48.31 71.79
N ALA A 5 -40.93 -47.75 71.62
CA ALA A 5 -39.87 -47.17 72.45
C ALA A 5 -38.91 -46.52 71.42
N GLU A 6 -38.41 -45.31 71.69
CA GLU A 6 -37.24 -44.66 71.03
C GLU A 6 -35.95 -45.38 71.50
N PRO A 7 -34.71 -45.33 70.89
CA PRO A 7 -34.02 -44.19 70.23
C PRO A 7 -32.95 -44.61 69.14
N PRO A 8 -31.84 -43.91 68.78
CA PRO A 8 -31.34 -42.54 69.06
C PRO A 8 -30.81 -41.71 67.84
N ASP A 9 -30.37 -40.49 68.16
CA ASP A 9 -29.88 -39.34 67.37
C ASP A 9 -28.64 -39.48 66.44
N THR A 10 -28.51 -38.43 65.60
CA THR A 10 -27.31 -37.78 64.97
C THR A 10 -26.81 -38.23 63.58
N PRO A 11 -26.14 -37.35 62.78
CA PRO A 11 -26.25 -35.90 62.55
C PRO A 11 -26.50 -35.52 61.07
N ALA A 12 -26.76 -34.23 60.86
CA ALA A 12 -26.91 -33.54 59.58
C ALA A 12 -25.83 -33.86 58.52
N SER A 13 -26.29 -34.20 57.31
CA SER A 13 -25.46 -34.19 56.10
C SER A 13 -25.77 -32.96 55.26
N THR A 14 -24.80 -32.05 55.20
CA THR A 14 -24.76 -30.87 54.34
C THR A 14 -24.93 -31.26 52.86
N PRO A 15 -25.73 -30.53 52.06
CA PRO A 15 -25.83 -30.78 50.63
C PRO A 15 -24.54 -30.38 49.89
N PRO A 16 -24.17 -31.10 48.80
CA PRO A 16 -22.93 -30.86 48.06
C PRO A 16 -22.91 -29.48 47.40
N ALA A 17 -21.76 -28.81 47.51
CA ALA A 17 -21.51 -27.48 46.97
C ALA A 17 -21.70 -27.42 45.44
N LYS A 18 -22.44 -26.40 44.98
CA LYS A 18 -22.53 -26.03 43.56
C LYS A 18 -21.14 -25.61 43.03
N PRO A 19 -20.73 -26.01 41.81
CA PRO A 19 -19.52 -25.47 41.21
C PRO A 19 -19.73 -23.99 40.88
N SER A 20 -18.85 -23.15 41.41
CA SER A 20 -18.81 -21.72 41.13
C SER A 20 -18.01 -21.49 39.84
N ASN A 21 -18.70 -21.43 38.71
CA ASN A 21 -18.09 -20.95 37.47
C ASN A 21 -17.92 -19.43 37.56
N LYS A 22 -16.73 -19.00 37.97
CA LYS A 22 -16.32 -17.61 37.96
C LYS A 22 -15.81 -17.30 36.56
N PHE A 23 -16.63 -16.66 35.73
CA PHE A 23 -16.24 -16.21 34.39
C PHE A 23 -15.13 -15.16 34.53
N ASP A 24 -13.91 -15.49 34.09
CA ASP A 24 -12.81 -14.52 33.92
C ASP A 24 -12.89 -13.95 32.50
N PRO A 25 -13.25 -12.66 32.33
CA PRO A 25 -13.35 -12.03 31.01
C PRO A 25 -12.04 -12.05 30.20
N PHE A 26 -10.90 -12.24 30.87
CA PHE A 26 -9.59 -12.24 30.24
C PHE A 26 -9.00 -13.64 30.05
N HIS A 27 -9.67 -14.69 30.56
CA HIS A 27 -9.33 -16.10 30.35
C HIS A 27 -10.61 -16.96 30.27
N PRO A 28 -11.38 -16.86 29.17
CA PRO A 28 -12.55 -17.71 29.00
C PRO A 28 -12.12 -19.17 28.89
N ASP A 29 -12.69 -20.04 29.73
CA ASP A 29 -12.55 -21.49 29.59
C ASP A 29 -13.05 -21.93 28.21
N MET A 30 -12.20 -22.60 27.45
CA MET A 30 -12.49 -22.98 26.08
C MET A 30 -13.48 -24.17 26.08
N PRO A 31 -14.66 -24.06 25.45
CA PRO A 31 -15.62 -25.15 25.45
C PRO A 31 -15.06 -26.36 24.67
N GLN A 32 -15.05 -27.53 25.31
CA GLN A 32 -14.65 -28.77 24.64
C GLN A 32 -15.65 -29.13 23.54
N ILE A 33 -15.18 -29.10 22.29
CA ILE A 33 -15.95 -29.54 21.12
C ILE A 33 -15.83 -31.08 21.02
N PRO A 34 -16.93 -31.84 21.10
CA PRO A 34 -16.87 -33.28 20.92
C PRO A 34 -16.27 -33.65 19.56
N GLY A 35 -15.14 -34.36 19.56
CA GLY A 35 -14.47 -34.84 18.34
C GLY A 35 -13.07 -34.27 18.06
N VAL A 36 -12.57 -33.31 18.86
CA VAL A 36 -11.20 -32.77 18.75
C VAL A 36 -10.34 -33.28 19.91
N ARG A 37 -9.19 -33.89 19.63
CA ARG A 37 -8.24 -34.32 20.69
C ARG A 37 -7.42 -33.12 21.16
N ASP A 38 -7.36 -32.92 22.48
CA ASP A 38 -6.56 -31.88 23.12
C ASP A 38 -5.07 -32.04 22.84
N ALA A 39 -4.44 -31.02 22.24
CA ALA A 39 -3.00 -30.91 22.10
C ALA A 39 -2.42 -30.16 23.31
N HIS A 40 -2.44 -30.77 24.49
CA HIS A 40 -1.75 -30.26 25.67
C HIS A 40 -0.88 -31.34 26.30
N LEU A 41 0.34 -31.49 25.76
CA LEU A 41 1.49 -32.02 26.48
C LEU A 41 2.75 -31.61 25.72
N ARG A 42 3.35 -30.47 26.09
CA ARG A 42 4.81 -30.27 26.25
C ARG A 42 5.04 -28.90 26.90
N THR A 43 5.16 -28.90 28.22
CA THR A 43 5.68 -27.75 28.97
C THR A 43 7.12 -28.02 29.40
N SER A 44 7.97 -27.02 29.19
CA SER A 44 9.13 -26.63 30.02
C SER A 44 10.44 -27.45 29.99
N ARG A 45 11.51 -26.86 29.43
CA ARG A 45 12.71 -26.38 30.16
C ARG A 45 13.91 -26.18 29.22
N SER A 46 14.46 -24.97 29.19
CA SER A 46 15.84 -24.67 29.63
C SER A 46 16.35 -23.37 29.01
N ALA A 47 17.01 -22.58 29.86
CA ALA A 47 17.52 -21.26 29.60
C ALA A 47 18.90 -21.26 28.90
N SER A 48 19.27 -20.05 28.46
CA SER A 48 20.63 -19.51 28.52
C SER A 48 21.61 -19.85 27.39
N SER A 49 22.29 -18.79 26.96
CA SER A 49 23.60 -18.74 26.27
C SER A 49 23.65 -18.96 24.76
N ALA A 50 23.07 -18.04 23.99
CA ALA A 50 23.58 -17.76 22.65
C ALA A 50 23.28 -16.30 22.26
N ASN A 51 24.29 -15.43 22.40
CA ASN A 51 24.51 -14.18 21.65
C ASN A 51 25.12 -13.01 22.45
N ALA A 52 25.98 -13.31 23.43
CA ALA A 52 26.95 -12.34 23.97
C ALA A 52 28.08 -11.96 22.97
N LYS A 53 27.95 -12.29 21.68
CA LYS A 53 28.98 -12.09 20.64
C LYS A 53 28.65 -11.01 19.59
N ARG A 54 27.60 -10.22 19.78
CA ARG A 54 27.19 -9.15 18.83
C ARG A 54 27.48 -7.71 19.25
N PHE A 55 28.16 -7.48 20.38
CA PHE A 55 28.51 -6.13 20.83
C PHE A 55 29.93 -5.68 20.50
N THR A 56 30.77 -6.55 19.93
CA THR A 56 32.15 -6.19 19.52
C THR A 56 32.27 -5.73 18.06
N GLN A 57 31.16 -5.64 17.31
CA GLN A 57 31.17 -5.27 15.89
C GLN A 57 30.66 -3.83 15.62
N ILE A 58 30.50 -3.00 16.66
CA ILE A 58 30.04 -1.61 16.54
C ILE A 58 31.20 -0.59 16.71
N GLY A 59 32.41 -1.02 17.11
CA GLY A 59 33.57 -0.13 17.28
C GLY A 59 34.33 0.21 15.99
N GLY A 60 34.30 -0.64 14.97
CA GLY A 60 35.14 -0.48 13.77
C GLY A 60 34.57 0.42 12.67
N VAL A 61 33.26 0.61 12.61
CA VAL A 61 32.58 1.30 11.49
C VAL A 61 32.67 2.82 11.62
N ALA A 62 32.73 3.36 12.84
CA ALA A 62 32.79 4.80 13.07
C ALA A 62 34.12 5.43 12.59
N ALA A 63 35.23 4.71 12.69
CA ALA A 63 36.54 5.20 12.27
C ALA A 63 36.67 5.29 10.73
N ALA A 64 36.09 4.33 10.00
CA ALA A 64 36.13 4.32 8.54
C ALA A 64 35.28 5.45 7.92
N ALA A 65 34.14 5.78 8.52
CA ALA A 65 33.29 6.89 8.07
C ALA A 65 33.97 8.26 8.22
N LEU A 66 34.72 8.47 9.31
CA LEU A 66 35.46 9.71 9.53
C LEU A 66 36.58 9.92 8.50
N VAL A 67 37.32 8.86 8.15
CA VAL A 67 38.40 8.96 7.14
C VAL A 67 37.84 9.24 5.74
N LEU A 68 36.72 8.61 5.37
CA LEU A 68 36.05 8.88 4.10
C LEU A 68 35.50 10.32 4.03
N GLY A 69 34.90 10.82 5.11
CA GLY A 69 34.38 12.18 5.17
C GLY A 69 35.47 13.24 5.00
N VAL A 70 36.63 13.04 5.63
CA VAL A 70 37.77 13.95 5.50
C VAL A 70 38.34 13.93 4.07
N ALA A 71 38.42 12.75 3.43
CA ALA A 71 38.91 12.64 2.06
C ALA A 71 38.00 13.33 1.03
N ILE A 72 36.68 13.21 1.18
CA ILE A 72 35.70 13.85 0.29
C ILE A 72 35.72 15.37 0.46
N LEU A 73 35.78 15.86 1.69
CA LEU A 73 35.83 17.30 1.97
C LEU A 73 37.10 17.95 1.41
N TRP A 74 38.22 17.22 1.41
CA TRP A 74 39.46 17.72 0.82
C TRP A 74 39.37 17.76 -0.71
N TRP A 75 38.80 16.75 -1.36
CA TRP A 75 38.63 16.74 -2.82
C TRP A 75 37.73 17.87 -3.35
N VAL A 76 36.63 18.16 -2.66
CA VAL A 76 35.73 19.27 -3.06
C VAL A 76 36.41 20.64 -2.91
N LYS A 77 37.31 20.79 -1.93
CA LYS A 77 38.00 22.06 -1.67
C LYS A 77 39.22 22.28 -2.57
N SER A 78 39.78 21.22 -3.16
CA SER A 78 40.98 21.27 -4.00
C SER A 78 40.72 21.44 -5.49
N THR A 79 39.46 21.54 -5.95
CA THR A 79 39.16 21.66 -7.38
C THR A 79 39.09 23.15 -7.79
N PRO A 80 40.07 23.70 -8.54
CA PRO A 80 40.00 25.08 -9.01
C PRO A 80 38.91 25.24 -10.07
N ARG A 81 37.99 26.20 -9.86
CA ARG A 81 37.03 26.62 -10.89
C ARG A 81 37.77 27.18 -12.10
N ARG A 82 37.80 26.42 -13.20
CA ARG A 82 37.92 27.01 -14.53
C ARG A 82 36.54 27.53 -14.92
N ALA A 83 36.33 28.83 -14.73
CA ALA A 83 35.24 29.52 -15.40
C ALA A 83 35.62 29.61 -16.89
N ALA A 84 34.89 28.89 -17.73
CA ALA A 84 34.96 29.05 -19.17
C ALA A 84 34.24 30.36 -19.52
N GLU A 85 35.02 31.30 -20.02
CA GLU A 85 34.57 32.52 -20.67
C GLU A 85 34.33 32.18 -22.15
N SER A 86 33.12 32.45 -22.67
CA SER A 86 32.88 32.43 -24.12
C SER A 86 31.67 33.32 -24.49
N SER A 87 32.04 34.54 -24.92
CA SER A 87 31.48 35.49 -25.89
C SER A 87 30.05 35.32 -26.48
N ALA A 88 29.25 36.39 -26.30
CA ALA A 88 28.59 37.30 -27.28
C ALA A 88 27.69 36.74 -28.43
N PRO A 89 26.85 37.54 -29.14
CA PRO A 89 26.60 38.99 -29.07
C PRO A 89 25.11 39.45 -29.10
N GLU A 90 25.00 40.78 -29.01
CA GLU A 90 23.91 41.73 -29.20
C GLU A 90 23.07 41.59 -30.51
N THR A 91 21.76 41.83 -30.44
CA THR A 91 21.00 42.41 -31.56
C THR A 91 19.79 43.19 -31.04
N ALA A 92 19.81 44.50 -31.27
CA ALA A 92 18.69 45.40 -31.13
C ALA A 92 17.63 45.14 -32.21
N ALA A 93 16.33 45.35 -31.90
CA ALA A 93 15.38 46.07 -32.76
C ALA A 93 13.91 45.87 -32.32
N THR A 94 13.26 47.02 -32.08
CA THR A 94 11.93 47.38 -32.61
C THR A 94 10.67 46.83 -31.94
N GLU A 95 10.10 47.72 -31.14
CA GLU A 95 8.68 47.95 -30.90
C GLU A 95 7.89 48.10 -32.22
N ALA A 96 6.82 47.31 -32.41
CA ALA A 96 5.78 47.59 -33.39
C ALA A 96 4.43 46.97 -32.95
N SER A 97 3.39 47.79 -33.02
CA SER A 97 2.09 47.61 -32.39
C SER A 97 1.02 47.00 -33.33
N VAL A 98 0.09 46.21 -32.73
CA VAL A 98 -1.34 45.86 -33.08
C VAL A 98 -1.68 45.18 -34.44
N PRO A 99 -2.83 44.45 -34.64
CA PRO A 99 -4.10 44.45 -33.88
C PRO A 99 -4.77 43.09 -33.52
N VAL A 100 -5.68 43.18 -32.55
CA VAL A 100 -6.88 42.38 -32.22
C VAL A 100 -7.22 41.17 -33.11
N ALA A 101 -7.28 39.98 -32.49
CA ALA A 101 -8.14 38.88 -32.93
C ALA A 101 -9.10 38.48 -31.78
N SER A 102 -10.39 38.61 -32.05
CA SER A 102 -11.51 38.19 -31.20
C SER A 102 -11.56 36.64 -31.05
N PRO A 103 -12.25 36.13 -30.01
CA PRO A 103 -11.91 34.87 -29.35
C PRO A 103 -12.36 33.60 -30.11
N PRO A 104 -11.64 32.46 -29.97
CA PRO A 104 -12.15 31.19 -30.44
C PRO A 104 -13.38 30.77 -29.63
N ALA A 105 -14.35 30.23 -30.36
CA ALA A 105 -15.65 29.75 -29.88
C ALA A 105 -15.56 28.86 -28.63
N PRO A 106 -16.58 28.89 -27.74
CA PRO A 106 -16.63 28.01 -26.59
C PRO A 106 -16.67 26.56 -27.07
N VAL A 107 -15.62 25.82 -26.73
CA VAL A 107 -15.60 24.36 -26.77
C VAL A 107 -16.84 23.88 -26.01
N PRO A 108 -17.68 22.98 -26.55
CA PRO A 108 -18.84 22.51 -25.81
C PRO A 108 -18.36 21.90 -24.50
N ALA A 109 -18.79 22.49 -23.39
CA ALA A 109 -18.63 21.92 -22.07
C ALA A 109 -19.21 20.51 -22.13
N THR A 110 -18.33 19.51 -22.08
CA THR A 110 -18.73 18.13 -21.75
C THR A 110 -19.55 18.22 -20.48
N THR A 111 -20.85 18.02 -20.63
CA THR A 111 -21.80 17.85 -19.55
C THR A 111 -21.20 16.89 -18.53
N ALA A 112 -20.96 17.39 -17.32
CA ALA A 112 -20.69 16.56 -16.16
C ALA A 112 -21.93 15.71 -15.92
N THR A 113 -22.01 14.56 -16.59
CA THR A 113 -23.01 13.55 -16.31
C THR A 113 -22.60 12.90 -14.99
N GLU A 114 -23.28 13.32 -13.93
CA GLU A 114 -23.29 12.63 -12.65
C GLU A 114 -23.77 11.20 -12.90
N GLY A 115 -22.83 10.26 -12.95
CA GLY A 115 -23.08 8.89 -13.34
C GLY A 115 -21.83 8.03 -13.31
N PRO A 116 -21.97 6.69 -13.33
CA PRO A 116 -20.85 5.77 -13.36
C PRO A 116 -19.91 6.10 -14.53
N THR A 117 -18.64 6.30 -14.24
CA THR A 117 -17.66 6.73 -15.26
C THR A 117 -17.28 5.53 -16.14
N VAL A 118 -17.36 5.67 -17.46
CA VAL A 118 -16.87 4.63 -18.38
C VAL A 118 -15.34 4.67 -18.40
N ALA A 119 -14.70 3.64 -17.85
CA ALA A 119 -13.25 3.55 -17.76
C ALA A 119 -12.60 3.02 -19.05
N ALA A 120 -13.19 1.98 -19.65
CA ALA A 120 -12.70 1.35 -20.88
C ALA A 120 -13.77 0.46 -21.52
N THR A 121 -13.51 -0.05 -22.72
CA THR A 121 -14.29 -1.16 -23.29
C THR A 121 -13.61 -2.50 -23.02
N ALA A 122 -14.37 -3.60 -23.10
CA ALA A 122 -13.82 -4.95 -22.92
C ALA A 122 -12.81 -5.32 -24.00
N GLU A 123 -12.99 -4.78 -25.21
CA GLU A 123 -12.09 -4.95 -26.35
C GLU A 123 -10.72 -4.27 -26.12
N GLU A 124 -10.73 -3.05 -25.56
CA GLU A 124 -9.52 -2.31 -25.20
C GLU A 124 -8.69 -3.04 -24.14
N LEU A 125 -9.36 -3.75 -23.22
CA LEU A 125 -8.74 -4.54 -22.15
C LEU A 125 -8.78 -6.06 -22.43
N SER A 126 -8.72 -6.44 -23.69
CA SER A 126 -8.80 -7.84 -24.12
C SER A 126 -7.54 -8.66 -23.81
N LYS A 127 -6.36 -8.03 -23.82
CA LYS A 127 -5.07 -8.70 -23.59
C LYS A 127 -4.60 -8.55 -22.14
N PRO A 128 -3.85 -9.53 -21.58
CA PRO A 128 -3.16 -9.34 -20.32
C PRO A 128 -2.26 -8.11 -20.37
N TRP A 129 -2.26 -7.33 -19.30
CA TRP A 129 -1.53 -6.06 -19.15
C TRP A 129 -1.96 -4.94 -20.10
N ALA A 130 -3.03 -5.13 -20.88
CA ALA A 130 -3.68 -4.01 -21.55
C ALA A 130 -4.15 -3.01 -20.49
N SER A 131 -3.99 -1.73 -20.78
CA SER A 131 -4.32 -0.67 -19.86
C SER A 131 -4.90 0.52 -20.58
N LYS A 132 -5.81 1.24 -19.92
CA LYS A 132 -6.39 2.47 -20.43
C LYS A 132 -6.50 3.50 -19.32
N THR A 133 -6.06 4.72 -19.61
CA THR A 133 -6.26 5.86 -18.73
C THR A 133 -7.64 6.46 -18.96
N PHE A 134 -8.24 6.97 -17.90
CA PHE A 134 -9.54 7.61 -17.92
C PHE A 134 -9.62 8.66 -16.82
N ASN A 135 -10.59 9.56 -16.94
CA ASN A 135 -10.85 10.56 -15.91
C ASN A 135 -12.01 10.09 -15.03
N PHE A 136 -11.75 9.88 -13.75
CA PHE A 136 -12.74 9.49 -12.75
C PHE A 136 -13.26 10.72 -12.02
N VAL A 137 -14.57 10.95 -12.08
CA VAL A 137 -15.22 12.02 -11.33
C VAL A 137 -15.64 11.49 -9.97
N LYS A 138 -15.13 12.09 -8.88
CA LYS A 138 -15.54 11.71 -7.53
C LYS A 138 -17.03 12.02 -7.32
N PRO A 139 -17.85 11.05 -6.89
CA PRO A 139 -19.30 11.24 -6.81
C PRO A 139 -19.73 12.30 -5.79
N PHE A 140 -18.94 12.54 -4.74
CA PHE A 140 -19.32 13.49 -3.68
C PHE A 140 -18.71 14.89 -3.86
N THR A 141 -17.47 14.97 -4.33
CA THR A 141 -16.75 16.25 -4.45
C THR A 141 -16.72 16.82 -5.86
N HIS A 142 -17.18 16.06 -6.87
CA HIS A 142 -17.11 16.42 -8.29
C HIS A 142 -15.68 16.74 -8.77
N GLU A 143 -14.67 16.25 -8.06
CA GLU A 143 -13.28 16.41 -8.43
C GLU A 143 -12.90 15.38 -9.49
N ASN A 144 -12.19 15.83 -10.52
CA ASN A 144 -11.65 14.97 -11.57
C ASN A 144 -10.32 14.36 -11.12
N LEU A 145 -10.22 13.04 -11.20
CA LEU A 145 -9.00 12.29 -10.93
C LEU A 145 -8.55 11.53 -12.18
N ASN A 146 -7.28 11.67 -12.53
CA ASN A 146 -6.69 10.77 -13.52
C ASN A 146 -6.52 9.38 -12.92
N ALA A 147 -7.05 8.40 -13.63
CA ALA A 147 -7.03 7.00 -13.23
C ALA A 147 -6.60 6.13 -14.40
N ILE A 148 -6.21 4.90 -14.08
CA ILE A 148 -5.90 3.87 -15.06
C ILE A 148 -6.59 2.58 -14.66
N VAL A 149 -7.07 1.85 -15.65
CA VAL A 149 -7.56 0.48 -15.50
C VAL A 149 -6.64 -0.46 -16.25
N ILE A 150 -6.32 -1.59 -15.64
CA ILE A 150 -5.38 -2.59 -16.14
C ILE A 150 -6.05 -3.96 -16.14
N ARG A 151 -5.88 -4.69 -17.23
CA ARG A 151 -6.21 -6.11 -17.32
C ARG A 151 -5.11 -6.93 -16.68
N LEU A 152 -5.41 -7.59 -15.57
CA LEU A 152 -4.47 -8.49 -14.91
C LEU A 152 -4.42 -9.86 -15.63
N PRO A 153 -3.28 -10.57 -15.55
CA PRO A 153 -3.23 -11.98 -15.91
C PRO A 153 -4.28 -12.77 -15.09
N GLY A 154 -4.92 -13.74 -15.72
CA GLY A 154 -6.04 -14.48 -15.12
C GLY A 154 -7.42 -13.82 -15.29
N GLY A 155 -7.49 -12.66 -15.96
CA GLY A 155 -8.76 -12.06 -16.38
C GLY A 155 -9.32 -11.00 -15.45
N GLY A 156 -8.70 -10.77 -14.28
CA GLY A 156 -9.11 -9.72 -13.35
C GLY A 156 -8.89 -8.31 -13.91
N LEU A 157 -9.63 -7.35 -13.36
CA LEU A 157 -9.42 -5.93 -13.61
C LEU A 157 -8.91 -5.28 -12.33
N TRP A 158 -7.99 -4.34 -12.48
CA TRP A 158 -7.57 -3.46 -11.40
C TRP A 158 -7.52 -2.04 -11.91
N ALA A 159 -8.26 -1.15 -11.25
CA ALA A 159 -8.21 0.27 -11.52
C ALA A 159 -7.73 1.01 -10.29
N PHE A 160 -6.96 2.07 -10.51
CA PHE A 160 -6.45 2.92 -9.44
C PHE A 160 -6.24 4.34 -9.94
N ALA A 161 -6.22 5.29 -9.01
CA ALA A 161 -5.88 6.68 -9.29
C ALA A 161 -4.36 6.80 -9.55
N LEU A 162 -3.99 7.49 -10.63
CA LEU A 162 -2.59 7.80 -10.92
C LEU A 162 -2.03 8.80 -9.90
N GLN A 163 -2.87 9.54 -9.20
CA GLN A 163 -2.42 10.41 -8.11
C GLN A 163 -2.03 9.60 -6.87
N GLU A 164 -0.83 9.83 -6.32
CA GLU A 164 -0.40 9.22 -5.07
C GLU A 164 -1.30 9.66 -3.89
N PRO A 165 -1.62 8.77 -2.91
CA PRO A 165 -2.46 9.14 -1.77
C PRO A 165 -1.94 10.33 -0.95
N TYR A 166 -0.62 10.47 -0.87
CA TYR A 166 0.04 11.54 -0.15
C TYR A 166 1.05 12.22 -1.07
N GLY A 167 0.68 13.39 -1.59
CA GLY A 167 1.56 14.21 -2.39
C GLY A 167 0.95 14.60 -3.73
N ARG A 168 1.80 15.14 -4.60
CA ARG A 168 1.44 15.60 -5.94
C ARG A 168 2.07 14.76 -7.05
N CYS A 169 2.69 13.63 -6.69
CA CYS A 169 3.30 12.77 -7.68
C CYS A 169 2.24 12.00 -8.46
N GLU A 170 2.44 11.91 -9.76
CA GLU A 170 1.66 11.05 -10.65
C GLU A 170 2.42 9.73 -10.83
N LEU A 171 1.77 8.64 -10.45
CA LEU A 171 2.21 7.28 -10.63
C LEU A 171 2.20 6.92 -12.12
N GLU A 172 3.10 6.03 -12.50
CA GLU A 172 3.16 5.51 -13.86
C GLU A 172 3.00 4.00 -13.89
N PHE A 173 2.26 3.49 -14.88
CA PHE A 173 2.23 2.06 -15.18
C PHE A 173 3.37 1.73 -16.14
N VAL A 174 4.37 1.01 -15.63
CA VAL A 174 5.62 0.69 -16.33
C VAL A 174 5.54 -0.70 -16.92
N THR A 175 5.37 -0.77 -18.23
CA THR A 175 5.37 -2.03 -18.99
C THR A 175 6.77 -2.43 -19.48
N ASP A 176 7.67 -1.46 -19.66
CA ASP A 176 9.07 -1.72 -20.03
C ASP A 176 9.90 -2.13 -18.79
N LEU A 177 10.16 -3.43 -18.69
CA LEU A 177 10.95 -4.01 -17.60
C LEU A 177 12.41 -3.55 -17.61
N SER A 178 12.95 -3.19 -18.77
CA SER A 178 14.30 -2.65 -18.88
C SER A 178 14.37 -1.24 -18.31
N ARG A 179 13.34 -0.42 -18.57
CA ARG A 179 13.20 0.90 -17.93
C ARG A 179 13.08 0.76 -16.42
N LEU A 180 12.25 -0.16 -15.95
CA LEU A 180 12.08 -0.41 -14.52
C LEU A 180 13.41 -0.77 -13.83
N ALA A 181 14.20 -1.66 -14.45
CA ALA A 181 15.50 -2.05 -13.92
C ALA A 181 16.53 -0.92 -13.93
N LYS A 182 16.54 -0.07 -14.97
CA LYS A 182 17.52 1.01 -15.13
C LYS A 182 17.19 2.25 -14.29
N GLN A 183 15.94 2.70 -14.35
CA GLN A 183 15.50 3.94 -13.73
C GLN A 183 15.16 3.76 -12.25
N TYR A 184 14.54 2.63 -11.90
CA TYR A 184 14.07 2.37 -10.54
C TYR A 184 14.93 1.31 -9.80
N GLY A 185 15.93 0.72 -10.46
CA GLY A 185 16.77 -0.30 -9.86
C GLY A 185 16.03 -1.61 -9.54
N TYR A 186 14.81 -1.79 -10.05
CA TYR A 186 13.95 -2.93 -9.71
C TYR A 186 13.79 -3.89 -10.89
N ARG A 187 14.15 -5.16 -10.69
CA ARG A 187 13.97 -6.22 -11.69
C ARG A 187 12.64 -6.92 -11.44
N ALA A 188 11.66 -6.66 -12.29
CA ALA A 188 10.36 -7.34 -12.28
C ALA A 188 10.26 -8.41 -13.38
N SER A 189 9.30 -9.32 -13.24
CA SER A 189 8.93 -10.30 -14.28
C SER A 189 7.67 -9.90 -15.06
N HIS A 190 7.02 -8.82 -14.65
CA HIS A 190 5.79 -8.29 -15.22
C HIS A 190 5.71 -6.77 -15.04
N PRO A 191 4.79 -6.09 -15.76
CA PRO A 191 4.56 -4.67 -15.55
C PRO A 191 4.26 -4.31 -14.10
N MET A 192 4.73 -3.13 -13.69
CA MET A 192 4.63 -2.62 -12.32
C MET A 192 4.07 -1.21 -12.33
N VAL A 193 3.63 -0.73 -11.18
CA VAL A 193 3.32 0.69 -11.00
C VAL A 193 4.48 1.33 -10.26
N ALA A 194 4.96 2.47 -10.74
CA ALA A 194 6.11 3.15 -10.16
C ALA A 194 5.77 4.60 -9.81
N ASN A 195 6.35 5.09 -8.74
CA ASN A 195 6.31 6.49 -8.36
C ASN A 195 7.62 7.17 -8.80
N PRO A 196 7.59 8.05 -9.81
CA PRO A 196 8.79 8.71 -10.32
C PRO A 196 9.43 9.68 -9.30
N CYS A 197 8.70 10.17 -8.32
CA CYS A 197 9.21 11.16 -7.36
C CYS A 197 10.05 10.53 -6.24
N ASN A 198 9.71 9.31 -5.80
CA ASN A 198 10.38 8.65 -4.66
C ASN A 198 10.90 7.24 -4.98
N SER A 199 10.82 6.81 -6.25
CA SER A 199 11.24 5.49 -6.72
C SER A 199 10.54 4.30 -6.03
N THR A 200 9.34 4.52 -5.48
CA THR A 200 8.51 3.44 -4.92
C THR A 200 7.91 2.59 -6.03
N ILE A 201 7.96 1.27 -5.87
CA ILE A 201 7.40 0.30 -6.80
C ILE A 201 6.27 -0.46 -6.13
N TYR A 202 5.14 -0.53 -6.82
CA TYR A 202 3.93 -1.24 -6.40
C TYR A 202 3.66 -2.40 -7.35
N ASP A 203 3.34 -3.56 -6.79
CA ASP A 203 3.08 -4.79 -7.52
C ASP A 203 1.57 -5.00 -7.76
N PRO A 204 1.10 -4.94 -9.03
CA PRO A 204 -0.31 -5.13 -9.36
C PRO A 204 -0.90 -6.48 -8.94
N LEU A 205 -0.07 -7.51 -8.82
CA LEU A 205 -0.51 -8.87 -8.52
C LEU A 205 -0.60 -9.13 -7.02
N LYS A 206 0.12 -8.36 -6.21
CA LYS A 206 0.16 -8.54 -4.76
C LYS A 206 -0.90 -7.72 -4.05
N VAL A 207 -1.37 -8.29 -2.95
CA VAL A 207 -2.31 -7.68 -2.02
C VAL A 207 -1.60 -7.56 -0.68
N GLY A 208 -1.45 -6.32 -0.20
CA GLY A 208 -0.79 -6.00 1.05
C GLY A 208 -1.79 -5.58 2.12
N ALA A 209 -1.42 -5.73 3.39
CA ALA A 209 -2.20 -5.22 4.50
C ALA A 209 -1.91 -3.72 4.72
N LEU A 210 -2.95 -2.89 4.80
CA LEU A 210 -2.87 -1.45 5.07
C LEU A 210 -2.98 -1.11 6.57
N GLY A 211 -2.94 -2.14 7.43
CA GLY A 211 -3.29 -2.03 8.85
C GLY A 211 -4.80 -2.09 9.08
N GLY A 212 -5.22 -2.33 10.32
CA GLY A 212 -6.64 -2.39 10.69
C GLY A 212 -7.45 -3.52 10.01
N GLY A 213 -6.78 -4.57 9.52
CA GLY A 213 -7.43 -5.69 8.82
C GLY A 213 -7.84 -5.39 7.37
N VAL A 214 -7.46 -4.22 6.83
CA VAL A 214 -7.76 -3.83 5.44
C VAL A 214 -6.69 -4.38 4.50
N TRP A 215 -7.14 -4.99 3.40
CA TRP A 215 -6.28 -5.57 2.36
C TRP A 215 -6.47 -4.79 1.07
N VAL A 216 -5.37 -4.36 0.46
CA VAL A 216 -5.40 -3.55 -0.77
C VAL A 216 -4.43 -4.11 -1.80
N ARG A 217 -4.82 -4.08 -3.07
CA ARG A 217 -3.97 -4.48 -4.19
C ARG A 217 -2.92 -3.39 -4.47
N GLY A 218 -1.75 -3.78 -4.99
CA GLY A 218 -0.66 -2.85 -5.27
C GLY A 218 0.33 -2.76 -4.11
N GLU A 219 0.68 -3.90 -3.50
CA GLU A 219 1.64 -3.91 -2.39
C GLU A 219 2.96 -3.23 -2.78
N ILE A 220 3.53 -2.48 -1.83
CA ILE A 220 4.83 -1.84 -1.98
C ILE A 220 5.92 -2.91 -1.91
N VAL A 221 6.63 -3.12 -3.01
CA VAL A 221 7.72 -4.10 -3.10
C VAL A 221 9.11 -3.48 -3.02
N GLN A 222 9.20 -2.16 -3.21
CA GLN A 222 10.42 -1.38 -3.04
C GLN A 222 10.08 0.09 -2.78
N GLY A 223 10.93 0.79 -2.02
CA GLY A 223 10.84 2.24 -1.81
C GLY A 223 10.17 2.64 -0.51
N GLY A 224 9.95 3.95 -0.35
CA GLY A 224 9.49 4.57 0.89
C GLY A 224 8.02 4.98 0.91
N GLY A 225 7.21 4.52 -0.05
CA GLY A 225 5.77 4.83 -0.08
C GLY A 225 5.08 4.39 1.21
N LEU A 226 4.09 5.16 1.65
CA LEU A 226 3.35 4.88 2.88
C LEU A 226 2.12 4.01 2.65
N ARG A 227 1.50 4.15 1.47
CA ARG A 227 0.30 3.42 1.09
C ARG A 227 0.35 3.01 -0.38
N PRO A 228 -0.21 1.85 -0.72
CA PRO A 228 -0.55 1.47 -2.09
C PRO A 228 -1.41 2.53 -2.80
N PRO A 229 -1.49 2.47 -4.14
CA PRO A 229 -2.33 3.37 -4.92
C PRO A 229 -3.80 3.28 -4.51
N ILE A 230 -4.54 4.38 -4.66
CA ILE A 230 -5.97 4.42 -4.34
C ILE A 230 -6.73 3.58 -5.37
N SER A 231 -7.29 2.44 -4.94
CA SER A 231 -8.09 1.59 -5.80
C SER A 231 -9.43 2.23 -6.18
N ILE A 232 -9.89 1.92 -7.39
CA ILE A 232 -11.21 2.27 -7.90
C ILE A 232 -11.94 0.97 -8.25
N ASN A 233 -13.12 0.78 -7.67
CA ASN A 233 -13.99 -0.33 -7.98
C ASN A 233 -14.50 -0.21 -9.41
N VAL A 234 -14.23 -1.24 -10.21
CA VAL A 234 -14.69 -1.36 -11.59
C VAL A 234 -15.53 -2.61 -11.78
N ARG A 235 -16.57 -2.49 -12.60
CA ARG A 235 -17.43 -3.61 -12.98
C ARG A 235 -17.61 -3.67 -14.49
N LEU A 236 -17.75 -4.87 -15.02
CA LEU A 236 -18.11 -5.07 -16.42
C LEU A 236 -19.63 -4.95 -16.58
N SER A 237 -20.07 -4.11 -17.51
CA SER A 237 -21.48 -3.89 -17.86
C SER A 237 -21.62 -3.98 -19.37
N GLY A 238 -21.98 -5.16 -19.88
CA GLY A 238 -21.97 -5.44 -21.32
C GLY A 238 -20.55 -5.35 -21.87
N ASN A 239 -20.34 -4.48 -22.88
CA ASN A 239 -19.01 -4.22 -23.46
C ASN A 239 -18.24 -3.10 -22.74
N SER A 240 -18.83 -2.47 -21.72
CA SER A 240 -18.24 -1.31 -21.05
C SER A 240 -17.75 -1.68 -19.65
N ILE A 241 -16.60 -1.15 -19.27
CA ILE A 241 -16.06 -1.23 -17.92
C ILE A 241 -16.39 0.07 -17.22
N ILE A 242 -17.11 -0.04 -16.12
CA ILE A 242 -17.70 1.06 -15.39
C ILE A 242 -16.97 1.23 -14.06
N ALA A 243 -16.46 2.43 -13.80
CA ALA A 243 -15.86 2.83 -12.54
C ALA A 243 -16.94 3.44 -11.63
N ASP A 244 -17.10 2.83 -10.45
CA ASP A 244 -18.22 3.13 -9.55
C ASP A 244 -17.82 4.03 -8.38
N ARG A 245 -16.77 3.62 -7.65
CA ARG A 245 -16.36 4.27 -6.39
C ARG A 245 -14.91 3.99 -6.06
N ILE A 246 -14.32 4.86 -5.24
CA ILE A 246 -13.01 4.65 -4.60
C ILE A 246 -13.17 3.70 -3.39
N GLU A 247 -12.17 2.86 -3.14
CA GLU A 247 -12.09 1.97 -1.95
C GLU A 247 -11.63 2.70 -0.67
#